data_AF-A0A9X6LSJ0-F1
#
_entry.id   AF-A0A9X6LSJ0-F1
#
_cell.length_a   1.000
_cell.length_b   1.000
_cell.length_c   1.000
_cell.angle_alpha   90.00
_cell.angle_beta   90.00
_cell.angle_gamma   90.00
#
_symmetry.space_group_name_H-M   'P 1'
#
loop_
_entity.id
_entity.type
_entity.pdbx_description
1 polymer ?
#
loop_
_entity_poly.entity_id
_entity_poly.type
_entity_poly.pdbx_seq_one_letter_code
_entity_poly.pdbx_strand_id
1 'polypeptide(L)'
;MKLINRVKGAIKGASLGWKGAGYNFSSWFGRKFWGIDNAKLATNETIFSVISRLSNTVASLPLKLYKDYDTVVNQVSDVVMNEPNPNMTGFEWINKIEVSRNETGNGYAAIIRDIRFQVESLIPIESAYVTPFLNTDDNNLWYEVRGIEGTYYIHNMNMFHVKHITGISRWKGICPIDVLRNTLEYDKAVQEFSLSEMQKKDSFILDYATQVDNEKRQKIIDDFRRFYQENGGILFREPGVNIEEMERKYFASDTLASERITRSRVANVFNVPVTFLNDTEGQSYSSNEQLMIQFVQMTLTPIVRQYEQEMNRKLLNKKERQEGHYFKFNLGGLLRGDTASRTAYYQAAIRSGWLSQDDVRQKEDESPVGGNASKLWVSGDLYPIDMDPTQRKGVKDNGKAKEE
;
A
#
# COMPACT_ATOMS: atom_id res chain seq x y z
N MET A 1 -3.16 19.70 39.91
CA MET A 1 -1.80 19.21 40.22
C MET A 1 -1.77 17.84 40.96
N LYS A 2 -2.71 16.91 40.69
CA LYS A 2 -2.70 15.53 41.26
C LYS A 2 -2.93 14.41 40.21
N LEU A 3 -3.15 14.76 38.94
CA LEU A 3 -3.34 13.80 37.83
C LEU A 3 -2.00 13.51 37.10
N ILE A 4 -1.13 14.51 36.99
CA ILE A 4 0.16 14.42 36.28
C ILE A 4 1.21 13.60 37.06
N ASN A 5 1.07 13.47 38.38
CA ASN A 5 1.95 12.63 39.21
C ASN A 5 1.51 11.15 39.29
N ARG A 6 0.34 10.76 38.76
CA ARG A 6 -0.06 9.34 38.66
C ARG A 6 0.28 8.72 37.31
N VAL A 7 0.52 9.54 36.28
CA VAL A 7 1.04 9.07 34.98
C VAL A 7 2.58 9.07 34.96
N LYS A 8 3.24 9.99 35.67
CA LYS A 8 4.71 9.99 35.84
C LYS A 8 5.23 8.99 36.89
N GLY A 9 4.38 8.45 37.75
CA GLY A 9 4.71 7.40 38.73
C GLY A 9 4.88 6.00 38.13
N ALA A 10 4.50 5.80 36.87
CA ALA A 10 4.64 4.53 36.16
C ALA A 10 5.95 4.41 35.35
N ILE A 11 6.75 5.48 35.25
CA ILE A 11 7.93 5.53 34.35
C ILE A 11 9.26 5.85 35.08
N LYS A 12 9.25 6.31 36.33
CA LYS A 12 10.49 6.55 37.11
C LYS A 12 10.80 5.41 38.10
N GLY A 13 11.10 4.24 37.54
CA GLY A 13 11.56 3.06 38.28
C GLY A 13 12.48 2.16 37.45
N ALA A 14 13.23 2.70 36.49
CA ALA A 14 14.02 1.92 35.55
C ALA A 14 15.35 2.59 35.18
N SER A 15 16.17 2.98 36.16
CA SER A 15 17.64 3.09 35.97
C SER A 15 18.34 3.43 37.30
N LEU A 16 18.44 2.45 38.20
CA LEU A 16 19.49 2.33 39.21
C LEU A 16 19.35 0.93 39.82
N GLY A 17 20.20 0.00 39.37
CA GLY A 17 20.31 -1.35 39.92
C GLY A 17 19.45 -2.41 39.23
N TRP A 18 20.06 -3.12 38.29
CA TRP A 18 19.83 -4.56 38.15
C TRP A 18 19.94 -5.25 39.52
N LYS A 19 19.14 -6.30 39.73
CA LYS A 19 19.51 -7.64 40.28
C LYS A 19 18.38 -8.20 41.13
N GLY A 20 17.91 -9.41 40.83
CA GLY A 20 16.92 -10.03 41.69
C GLY A 20 15.50 -9.51 41.51
N ALA A 21 14.63 -10.38 42.03
CA ALA A 21 13.17 -10.42 42.12
C ALA A 21 12.34 -9.52 41.18
N GLY A 22 11.57 -10.16 40.28
CA GLY A 22 10.18 -9.75 40.12
C GLY A 22 9.41 -10.00 38.82
N TYR A 23 10.03 -10.39 37.69
CA TYR A 23 9.27 -10.53 36.44
C TYR A 23 8.84 -11.97 36.19
N ASN A 24 7.60 -12.28 36.59
CA ASN A 24 6.94 -13.54 36.30
C ASN A 24 6.26 -13.49 34.92
N PHE A 25 6.88 -14.13 33.92
CA PHE A 25 6.34 -14.24 32.55
C PHE A 25 5.34 -15.41 32.38
N SER A 26 4.92 -16.08 33.45
CA SER A 26 3.91 -17.15 33.35
C SER A 26 2.54 -16.66 32.87
N SER A 27 2.22 -15.38 33.04
CA SER A 27 1.01 -14.75 32.47
C SER A 27 1.14 -14.43 30.97
N TRP A 28 2.35 -14.58 30.39
CA TRP A 28 2.64 -14.37 28.98
C TRP A 28 2.39 -15.64 28.14
N PHE A 29 2.59 -16.82 28.74
CA PHE A 29 2.31 -18.10 28.09
C PHE A 29 0.81 -18.42 28.14
N GLY A 30 0.16 -18.41 26.97
CA GLY A 30 -1.23 -18.84 26.81
C GLY A 30 -2.25 -17.70 26.62
N ARG A 31 -1.84 -16.44 26.71
CA ARG A 31 -2.63 -15.32 26.18
C ARG A 31 -2.14 -15.04 24.77
N LYS A 32 -3.04 -15.04 23.77
CA LYS A 32 -2.78 -14.49 22.44
C LYS A 32 -2.30 -13.04 22.63
N PHE A 33 -0.99 -12.85 22.70
CA PHE A 33 -0.37 -11.55 22.87
C PHE A 33 -0.44 -10.87 21.51
N TRP A 34 -1.13 -9.73 21.47
CA TRP A 34 -1.51 -9.01 20.26
C TRP A 34 -2.53 -9.79 19.45
N GLY A 35 -3.74 -9.23 19.38
CA GLY A 35 -4.82 -9.66 18.50
C GLY A 35 -4.47 -9.44 17.03
N ILE A 36 -3.41 -10.09 16.56
CA ILE A 36 -3.17 -10.30 15.15
C ILE A 36 -3.99 -11.52 14.77
N ASP A 37 -5.31 -11.37 14.69
CA ASP A 37 -6.08 -12.18 13.75
C ASP A 37 -5.84 -11.59 12.34
N ASN A 38 -4.58 -11.61 11.87
CA ASN A 38 -4.24 -11.43 10.45
C ASN A 38 -4.68 -12.64 9.61
N ALA A 39 -5.71 -13.39 10.06
CA ALA A 39 -6.24 -14.51 9.31
C ALA A 39 -6.82 -14.07 7.96
N LYS A 40 -7.16 -12.78 7.78
CA LYS A 40 -7.66 -12.25 6.49
C LYS A 40 -6.55 -11.82 5.53
N LEU A 41 -5.47 -11.22 6.02
CA LEU A 41 -4.32 -10.83 5.18
C LEU A 41 -3.41 -12.01 4.84
N ALA A 42 -3.22 -12.94 5.78
CA ALA A 42 -2.31 -14.08 5.60
C ALA A 42 -2.85 -15.16 4.67
N THR A 43 -4.13 -15.11 4.30
CA THR A 43 -4.80 -16.19 3.55
C THR A 43 -5.07 -15.86 2.08
N ASN A 44 -4.91 -14.61 1.65
CA ASN A 44 -5.11 -14.20 0.26
C ASN A 44 -3.91 -13.39 -0.26
N GLU A 45 -3.12 -14.00 -1.13
CA GLU A 45 -1.91 -13.44 -1.72
C GLU A 45 -2.19 -12.19 -2.55
N THR A 46 -3.34 -12.15 -3.24
CA THR A 46 -3.72 -11.00 -4.08
C THR A 46 -3.97 -9.77 -3.20
N ILE A 47 -4.77 -9.90 -2.14
CA ILE A 47 -5.04 -8.82 -1.18
C ILE A 47 -3.76 -8.40 -0.45
N PHE A 48 -2.97 -9.36 0.03
CA PHE A 48 -1.70 -9.10 0.70
C PHE A 48 -0.75 -8.28 -0.19
N SER A 49 -0.64 -8.63 -1.47
CA SER A 49 0.25 -7.95 -2.41
C SER A 49 -0.15 -6.49 -2.66
N VAL A 50 -1.45 -6.21 -2.81
CA VAL A 50 -1.95 -4.84 -3.02
C VAL A 50 -1.75 -3.99 -1.79
N ILE A 51 -2.13 -4.50 -0.62
CA ILE A 51 -2.01 -3.76 0.65
C ILE A 51 -0.56 -3.46 0.96
N SER A 52 0.33 -4.46 0.83
CA SER A 52 1.77 -4.28 1.02
C SER A 52 2.35 -3.27 0.04
N ARG A 53 1.93 -3.29 -1.22
CA ARG A 53 2.40 -2.33 -2.23
C ARG A 53 1.96 -0.91 -1.89
N LEU A 54 0.68 -0.70 -1.57
CA LEU A 54 0.16 0.62 -1.21
C LEU A 54 0.81 1.17 0.05
N SER A 55 0.86 0.37 1.13
CA SER A 55 1.43 0.80 2.41
C SER A 55 2.92 1.09 2.32
N ASN A 56 3.70 0.24 1.65
CA ASN A 56 5.13 0.47 1.47
C ASN A 56 5.39 1.68 0.58
N THR A 57 4.60 1.87 -0.49
CA THR A 57 4.78 3.02 -1.38
C THR A 57 4.51 4.31 -0.62
N VAL A 58 3.38 4.43 0.08
CA VAL A 58 3.04 5.64 0.84
C VAL A 58 4.05 5.92 1.96
N ALA A 59 4.47 4.89 2.70
CA ALA A 59 5.46 5.04 3.77
C ALA A 59 6.85 5.41 3.27
N SER A 60 7.22 5.00 2.05
CA SER A 60 8.51 5.34 1.44
C SER A 60 8.60 6.78 0.93
N LEU A 61 7.48 7.49 0.80
CA LEU A 61 7.47 8.85 0.30
C LEU A 61 8.11 9.80 1.32
N PRO A 62 9.10 10.63 0.90
CA PRO A 62 9.68 11.62 1.80
C PRO A 62 8.62 12.61 2.27
N LEU A 63 8.42 12.69 3.59
CA LEU A 63 7.54 13.64 4.24
C LEU A 63 8.39 14.75 4.86
N LYS A 64 8.09 16.00 4.50
CA LYS A 64 8.78 17.18 5.04
C LYS A 64 7.77 18.22 5.53
N LEU A 65 8.17 18.98 6.54
CA LEU A 65 7.48 20.17 6.98
C LEU A 65 8.10 21.34 6.23
N TYR A 66 7.25 22.16 5.62
CA TYR A 66 7.65 23.35 4.90
C TYR A 66 7.12 24.60 5.59
N LYS A 67 7.83 25.71 5.45
CA LYS A 67 7.34 27.07 5.69
C LYS A 67 7.65 27.90 4.46
N ASP A 68 6.64 28.43 3.78
CA ASP A 68 6.82 29.23 2.57
C ASP A 68 7.80 28.60 1.56
N TYR A 69 7.67 27.27 1.36
CA TYR A 69 8.50 26.41 0.49
C TYR A 69 9.87 25.97 1.00
N ASP A 70 10.37 26.54 2.10
CA ASP A 70 11.60 26.09 2.73
C ASP A 70 11.33 24.93 3.70
N THR A 71 12.23 23.94 3.73
CA THR A 71 12.11 22.83 4.68
C THR A 71 12.44 23.33 6.09
N VAL A 72 11.56 23.07 7.05
CA VAL A 72 11.74 23.43 8.45
C VAL A 72 11.75 22.18 9.31
N VAL A 73 12.69 22.13 10.26
CA VAL A 73 12.76 21.07 11.27
C VAL A 73 12.34 21.66 12.62
N ASN A 74 11.24 21.16 13.15
CA ASN A 74 10.73 21.44 14.49
C ASN A 74 10.37 20.14 15.23
N GLN A 75 9.96 20.24 16.50
CA GLN A 75 9.57 19.08 17.31
C GLN A 75 8.48 18.23 16.65
N VAL A 76 7.44 18.85 16.09
CA VAL A 76 6.33 18.11 15.46
C VAL A 76 6.82 17.36 14.21
N SER A 77 7.71 17.97 13.42
CA SER A 77 8.31 17.34 12.25
C SER A 77 9.17 16.13 12.63
N ASP A 78 9.90 16.21 13.74
CA ASP A 78 10.75 15.13 14.24
C ASP A 78 9.91 13.93 14.71
N VAL A 79 8.81 14.20 15.43
CA VAL A 79 7.86 13.15 15.84
C VAL A 79 7.27 12.43 14.63
N VAL A 80 6.87 13.15 13.58
CA VAL A 80 6.23 12.50 12.42
C VAL A 80 7.25 11.75 11.56
N MET A 81 8.47 12.29 11.40
CA MET A 81 9.46 11.76 10.46
C MET A 81 10.34 10.67 11.07
N ASN A 82 10.75 10.83 12.32
CA ASN A 82 11.77 9.98 12.94
C ASN A 82 11.16 9.05 14.00
N GLU A 83 10.61 9.63 15.07
CA GLU A 83 10.18 8.86 16.26
C GLU A 83 8.76 9.26 16.70
N PRO A 84 7.72 8.73 16.03
CA PRO A 84 6.31 8.97 16.41
C PRO A 84 6.00 8.44 17.81
N ASN A 85 6.62 7.33 18.19
CA ASN A 85 6.59 6.78 19.52
C ASN A 85 7.85 5.95 19.77
N PRO A 86 8.20 5.62 21.03
CA PRO A 86 9.45 4.93 21.36
C PRO A 86 9.63 3.53 20.75
N ASN A 87 8.59 2.96 20.14
CA ASN A 87 8.60 1.61 19.61
C ASN A 87 8.55 1.56 18.07
N MET A 88 8.45 2.71 17.39
CA MET A 88 8.23 2.76 15.94
C MET A 88 8.95 3.94 15.31
N THR A 89 9.44 3.71 14.10
CA THR A 89 9.93 4.77 13.21
C THR A 89 8.79 5.49 12.50
N GLY A 90 9.06 6.68 11.93
CA GLY A 90 8.09 7.40 11.09
C GLY A 90 7.58 6.56 9.91
N PHE A 91 8.48 5.79 9.27
CA PHE A 91 8.12 4.85 8.20
C PHE A 91 7.11 3.79 8.69
N GLU A 92 7.42 3.12 9.80
CA GLU A 92 6.56 2.07 10.34
C GLU A 92 5.20 2.60 10.78
N TRP A 93 5.14 3.83 11.30
CA TRP A 93 3.89 4.46 11.67
C TRP A 93 3.00 4.73 10.46
N ILE A 94 3.51 5.37 9.40
CA ILE A 94 2.74 5.59 8.16
C ILE A 94 2.31 4.24 7.56
N ASN A 95 3.22 3.27 7.54
CA ASN A 95 2.95 1.94 7.01
C ASN A 95 1.81 1.26 7.77
N LYS A 96 1.86 1.21 9.10
CA LYS A 96 0.81 0.59 9.93
C LYS A 96 -0.54 1.28 9.78
N ILE A 97 -0.55 2.60 9.72
CA ILE A 97 -1.79 3.36 9.55
C ILE A 97 -2.40 3.10 8.17
N GLU A 98 -1.59 3.01 7.12
CA GLU A 98 -2.06 2.70 5.77
C GLU A 98 -2.50 1.23 5.63
N VAL A 99 -1.81 0.29 6.28
CA VAL A 99 -2.26 -1.11 6.38
C VAL A 99 -3.63 -1.17 7.06
N SER A 100 -3.79 -0.55 8.23
CA SER A 100 -5.05 -0.54 8.96
C SER A 100 -6.19 0.08 8.15
N ARG A 101 -5.90 1.18 7.44
CA ARG A 101 -6.83 1.82 6.51
C ARG A 101 -7.26 0.87 5.40
N ASN A 102 -6.33 0.16 4.77
CA ASN A 102 -6.65 -0.75 3.66
C ASN A 102 -7.35 -2.04 4.11
N GLU A 103 -7.05 -2.52 5.33
CA GLU A 103 -7.68 -3.73 5.87
C GLU A 103 -9.10 -3.47 6.39
N THR A 104 -9.27 -2.42 7.20
CA THR A 104 -10.52 -2.16 7.94
C THR A 104 -11.31 -0.95 7.44
N GLY A 105 -10.79 -0.25 6.44
CA GLY A 105 -11.33 1.02 5.94
C GLY A 105 -10.89 2.26 6.72
N ASN A 106 -10.19 2.09 7.86
CA ASN A 106 -9.88 3.18 8.78
C ASN A 106 -8.49 2.99 9.39
N GLY A 107 -7.72 4.06 9.52
CA GLY A 107 -6.44 4.09 10.24
C GLY A 107 -6.46 5.18 11.29
N TYR A 108 -6.24 4.81 12.55
CA TYR A 108 -6.33 5.71 13.71
C TYR A 108 -4.99 5.84 14.43
N ALA A 109 -4.67 7.04 14.89
CA ALA A 109 -3.65 7.24 15.90
C ALA A 109 -4.07 8.31 16.92
N ALA A 110 -3.91 8.01 18.22
CA ALA A 110 -4.05 9.03 19.25
C ALA A 110 -2.86 10.01 19.17
N ILE A 111 -3.19 11.29 19.21
CA ILE A 111 -2.22 12.39 19.25
C ILE A 111 -2.07 12.78 20.72
N ILE A 112 -0.93 12.43 21.31
CA ILE A 112 -0.59 12.83 22.67
C ILE A 112 0.12 14.17 22.60
N ARG A 113 -0.31 15.10 23.45
CA ARG A 113 0.23 16.45 23.52
C ARG A 113 0.81 16.74 24.88
N ASP A 114 1.85 17.57 24.89
CA ASP A 114 2.46 18.07 26.10
C ASP A 114 1.62 19.17 26.78
N ILE A 115 2.13 19.72 27.88
CA ILE A 115 1.48 20.81 28.63
C ILE A 115 1.38 22.14 27.85
N ARG A 116 2.10 22.26 26.72
CA ARG A 116 2.08 23.41 25.81
C ARG A 116 1.23 23.15 24.57
N PHE A 117 0.46 22.06 24.57
CA PHE A 117 -0.36 21.59 23.45
C PHE A 117 0.43 21.24 22.18
N GLN A 118 1.75 21.04 22.29
CA GLN A 118 2.60 20.55 21.21
C GLN A 118 2.47 19.04 21.09
N VAL A 119 2.61 18.51 19.88
CA VAL A 119 2.57 17.07 19.64
C VAL A 119 3.81 16.43 20.26
N GLU A 120 3.59 15.47 21.16
CA GLU A 120 4.65 14.73 21.85
C GLU A 120 4.81 13.33 21.27
N SER A 121 3.70 12.64 20.98
CA SER A 121 3.74 11.30 20.38
C SER A 121 2.46 10.96 19.61
N LEU A 122 2.60 10.01 18.68
CA LEU A 122 1.55 9.44 17.86
C LEU A 122 1.46 7.94 18.13
N ILE A 123 0.37 7.52 18.75
CA ILE A 123 0.16 6.13 19.15
C ILE A 123 -0.90 5.52 18.22
N PRO A 124 -0.53 4.57 17.33
CA PRO A 124 -1.51 3.90 16.48
C PRO A 124 -2.49 3.09 17.34
N ILE A 125 -3.78 3.16 16.97
CA ILE A 125 -4.85 2.42 17.63
C ILE A 125 -5.52 1.53 16.58
N GLU A 126 -5.76 0.28 16.94
CA GLU A 126 -6.45 -0.66 16.07
C GLU A 126 -7.92 -0.25 15.86
N SER A 127 -8.33 -0.22 14.59
CA SER A 127 -9.66 0.22 14.17
C SER A 127 -10.82 -0.62 14.70
N ALA A 128 -10.56 -1.84 15.17
CA ALA A 128 -11.55 -2.69 15.81
C ALA A 128 -12.05 -2.10 17.15
N TYR A 129 -11.21 -1.32 17.84
CA TYR A 129 -11.52 -0.75 19.15
C TYR A 129 -12.04 0.68 19.10
N VAL A 130 -12.17 1.27 17.91
CA VAL A 130 -12.52 2.68 17.72
C VAL A 130 -13.90 2.81 17.08
N THR A 131 -14.78 3.58 17.72
CA THR A 131 -16.09 3.95 17.19
C THR A 131 -16.21 5.47 17.10
N PRO A 132 -16.25 6.06 15.89
CA PRO A 132 -16.52 7.48 15.72
C PRO A 132 -18.01 7.79 15.93
N PHE A 133 -18.31 8.83 16.70
CA PHE A 133 -19.68 9.32 16.89
C PHE A 133 -19.70 10.84 17.01
N LEU A 134 -20.79 11.45 16.57
CA LEU A 134 -21.01 12.88 16.76
C LEU A 134 -21.61 13.08 18.15
N ASN A 135 -20.94 13.86 18.99
CA ASN A 135 -21.46 14.15 20.31
C ASN A 135 -22.57 15.22 20.20
N THR A 136 -23.69 15.01 20.90
CA THR A 136 -24.86 15.88 20.82
C THR A 136 -24.68 17.21 21.54
N ASP A 137 -23.78 17.26 22.53
CA ASP A 137 -23.63 18.43 23.39
C ASP A 137 -22.79 19.54 22.75
N ASP A 138 -21.70 19.17 22.07
CA ASP A 138 -20.76 20.10 21.42
C ASP A 138 -20.78 20.03 19.89
N ASN A 139 -21.60 19.14 19.32
CA ASN A 139 -21.70 18.88 17.89
C ASN A 139 -20.35 18.57 17.22
N ASN A 140 -19.38 18.08 17.99
CA ASN A 140 -18.06 17.70 17.49
C ASN A 140 -17.96 16.18 17.34
N LEU A 141 -17.03 15.77 16.48
CA LEU A 141 -16.71 14.37 16.30
C LEU A 141 -15.85 13.87 17.48
N TRP A 142 -16.30 12.81 18.11
CA TRP A 142 -15.56 12.10 19.16
C TRP A 142 -15.33 10.65 18.76
N TYR A 143 -14.33 10.05 19.39
CA TYR A 143 -13.96 8.67 19.18
C TYR A 143 -14.04 7.94 20.51
N GLU A 144 -14.92 6.95 20.58
CA GLU A 144 -14.94 5.96 21.65
C GLU A 144 -13.82 4.96 21.39
N VAL A 145 -12.88 4.84 22.32
CA VAL A 145 -11.76 3.89 22.26
C VAL A 145 -11.89 2.90 23.41
N ARG A 146 -12.10 1.62 23.08
CA ARG A 146 -12.21 0.55 24.06
C ARG A 146 -10.83 0.04 24.44
N GLY A 147 -10.37 0.37 25.65
CA GLY A 147 -9.13 -0.12 26.22
C GLY A 147 -9.34 -1.29 27.17
N ILE A 148 -8.23 -1.84 27.67
CA ILE A 148 -8.23 -2.96 28.63
C ILE A 148 -8.82 -2.53 29.98
N GLU A 149 -8.51 -1.31 30.41
CA GLU A 149 -8.92 -0.77 31.73
C GLU A 149 -10.24 0.01 31.68
N GLY A 150 -10.81 0.23 30.48
CA GLY A 150 -12.05 0.96 30.30
C GLY A 150 -12.18 1.63 28.93
N THR A 151 -13.30 2.34 28.75
CA THR A 151 -13.59 3.12 27.55
C THR A 151 -13.09 4.55 27.70
N TYR A 152 -12.35 5.04 26.72
CA TYR A 152 -11.84 6.40 26.64
C TYR A 152 -12.54 7.16 25.52
N TYR A 153 -12.74 8.47 25.70
CA TYR A 153 -13.31 9.34 24.69
C TYR A 153 -12.27 10.35 24.23
N ILE A 154 -11.95 10.33 22.94
CA ILE A 154 -10.93 11.19 22.34
C ILE A 154 -11.60 12.17 21.37
N HIS A 155 -11.38 13.45 21.58
CA HIS A 155 -11.87 14.51 20.70
C HIS A 155 -11.20 14.49 19.32
N ASN A 156 -11.89 14.93 18.26
CA ASN A 156 -11.39 14.96 16.88
C ASN A 156 -9.96 15.50 16.70
N MET A 157 -9.62 16.55 17.44
CA MET A 157 -8.31 17.22 17.33
C MET A 157 -7.14 16.42 17.93
N ASN A 158 -7.44 15.40 18.73
CA ASN A 158 -6.45 14.51 19.35
C ASN A 158 -6.50 13.08 18.79
N MET A 159 -7.24 12.86 17.71
CA MET A 159 -7.27 11.59 16.99
C MET A 159 -6.90 11.84 15.53
N PHE A 160 -5.78 11.31 15.07
CA PHE A 160 -5.45 11.25 13.65
C PHE A 160 -6.30 10.15 12.99
N HIS A 161 -6.99 10.48 11.89
CA HIS A 161 -7.89 9.53 11.23
C HIS A 161 -7.84 9.66 9.71
N VAL A 162 -7.21 8.66 9.08
CA VAL A 162 -7.26 8.45 7.62
C VAL A 162 -8.22 7.31 7.30
N LYS A 163 -8.92 7.40 6.19
CA LYS A 163 -10.04 6.49 5.90
C LYS A 163 -10.26 6.29 4.42
N HIS A 164 -10.83 5.14 4.09
CA HIS A 164 -11.43 4.89 2.79
C HIS A 164 -12.72 5.69 2.63
N ILE A 165 -13.38 5.51 1.48
CA ILE A 165 -14.62 6.22 1.16
C ILE A 165 -15.68 6.04 2.25
N THR A 166 -16.38 7.13 2.55
CA THR A 166 -17.48 7.20 3.52
C THR A 166 -18.76 7.65 2.83
N GLY A 167 -19.90 7.07 3.23
CA GLY A 167 -21.20 7.66 2.91
C GLY A 167 -21.41 8.98 3.64
N ILE A 168 -22.30 9.84 3.15
CA ILE A 168 -22.55 11.20 3.68
C ILE A 168 -22.78 11.23 5.19
N SER A 169 -23.56 10.29 5.72
CA SER A 169 -23.91 10.22 7.15
C SER A 169 -22.90 9.44 8.01
N ARG A 170 -21.85 8.86 7.41
CA ARG A 170 -20.92 7.96 8.09
C ARG A 170 -19.58 8.64 8.34
N TRP A 171 -19.14 8.58 9.59
CA TRP A 171 -17.80 9.03 9.98
C TRP A 171 -16.74 7.92 9.88
N LYS A 172 -17.18 6.66 9.78
CA LYS A 172 -16.34 5.47 9.61
C LYS A 172 -16.25 5.10 8.12
N GLY A 173 -15.04 4.92 7.63
CA GLY A 173 -14.71 4.42 6.29
C GLY A 173 -15.24 3.00 6.05
N ILE A 174 -15.61 2.72 4.80
CA ILE A 174 -16.05 1.40 4.37
C ILE A 174 -14.82 0.49 4.27
N CYS A 175 -14.95 -0.72 4.82
CA CYS A 175 -13.92 -1.76 4.78
C CYS A 175 -13.81 -2.35 3.36
N PRO A 176 -12.68 -2.21 2.65
CA PRO A 176 -12.51 -2.76 1.30
C PRO A 176 -12.65 -4.29 1.25
N ILE A 177 -12.19 -4.99 2.28
CA ILE A 177 -12.29 -6.45 2.37
C ILE A 177 -13.76 -6.89 2.47
N ASP A 178 -14.60 -6.13 3.18
CA ASP A 178 -16.03 -6.44 3.25
C ASP A 178 -16.73 -6.23 1.90
N VAL A 179 -16.28 -5.28 1.07
CA VAL A 179 -16.76 -5.10 -0.31
C VAL A 179 -16.40 -6.31 -1.18
N LEU A 180 -15.22 -6.90 -0.95
CA LEU A 180 -14.74 -8.08 -1.68
C LEU A 180 -15.30 -9.40 -1.17
N ARG A 181 -16.08 -9.43 -0.08
CA ARG A 181 -16.54 -10.68 0.56
C ARG A 181 -17.17 -11.67 -0.41
N ASN A 182 -18.14 -11.24 -1.21
CA ASN A 182 -18.82 -12.10 -2.19
C ASN A 182 -17.86 -12.61 -3.29
N THR A 183 -16.86 -11.81 -3.64
CA THR A 183 -15.85 -12.21 -4.63
C THR A 183 -14.92 -13.27 -4.05
N LEU A 184 -14.50 -13.11 -2.80
CA LEU A 184 -13.65 -14.08 -2.11
C LEU A 184 -14.37 -15.40 -1.83
N GLU A 185 -15.66 -15.34 -1.47
CA GLU A 185 -16.49 -16.53 -1.31
C GLU A 185 -16.65 -17.30 -2.62
N TYR A 186 -16.88 -16.59 -3.73
CA TYR A 186 -16.93 -17.19 -5.06
C TYR A 186 -15.60 -17.83 -5.47
N ASP A 187 -14.49 -17.11 -5.30
CA ASP A 187 -13.14 -17.58 -5.61
C ASP A 187 -12.80 -18.87 -4.83
N LYS A 188 -13.09 -18.87 -3.52
CA LYS A 188 -12.93 -20.03 -2.67
C LYS A 188 -13.78 -21.22 -3.14
N ALA A 189 -15.04 -20.99 -3.50
CA ALA A 189 -15.91 -22.05 -4.00
C ALA A 189 -15.40 -22.65 -5.32
N VAL A 190 -14.86 -21.82 -6.22
CA VAL A 190 -14.24 -22.27 -7.48
C VAL A 190 -12.97 -23.07 -7.20
N GLN A 191 -12.13 -22.64 -6.25
CA GLN A 191 -10.93 -23.38 -5.83
C GLN A 191 -11.28 -24.73 -5.22
N GLU A 192 -12.24 -24.78 -4.29
CA GLU A 192 -12.71 -26.03 -3.67
C GLU A 192 -13.30 -26.98 -4.72
N PHE A 193 -14.12 -26.45 -5.65
CA PHE A 193 -14.64 -27.23 -6.77
C PHE A 193 -13.52 -27.78 -7.65
N SER A 194 -12.58 -26.93 -8.07
CA SER A 194 -11.43 -27.32 -8.90
C SER A 194 -10.57 -28.39 -8.24
N LEU A 195 -10.25 -28.21 -6.95
CA LEU A 195 -9.51 -29.21 -6.16
C LEU A 195 -10.28 -30.53 -6.08
N SER A 196 -11.60 -30.49 -5.91
CA SER A 196 -12.43 -31.69 -5.88
C SER A 196 -12.43 -32.43 -7.23
N GLU A 197 -12.48 -31.72 -8.35
CA GLU A 197 -12.39 -32.32 -9.69
C GLU A 197 -10.99 -32.89 -9.98
N MET A 198 -9.94 -32.20 -9.53
CA MET A 198 -8.55 -32.67 -9.68
C MET A 198 -8.26 -33.92 -8.84
N GLN A 199 -8.86 -34.02 -7.65
CA GLN A 199 -8.70 -35.18 -6.76
C GLN A 199 -9.60 -36.35 -7.15
N LYS A 200 -10.63 -36.14 -7.98
CA LYS A 200 -11.45 -37.23 -8.49
C LYS A 200 -10.61 -38.16 -9.35
N LYS A 201 -10.78 -39.44 -9.05
CA LYS A 201 -10.28 -40.56 -9.86
C LYS A 201 -11.06 -40.65 -11.18
N ASP A 202 -10.41 -41.09 -12.24
CA ASP A 202 -11.01 -41.31 -13.55
C ASP A 202 -12.16 -42.31 -13.44
N SER A 203 -13.23 -42.03 -14.17
CA SER A 203 -14.38 -42.92 -14.27
C SER A 203 -14.29 -43.71 -15.57
N PHE A 204 -14.58 -45.01 -15.50
CA PHE A 204 -14.55 -45.90 -16.66
C PHE A 204 -15.89 -46.60 -16.80
N ILE A 205 -16.34 -46.75 -18.04
CA ILE A 205 -17.48 -47.59 -18.41
C ILE A 205 -16.93 -48.92 -18.93
N LEU A 206 -17.45 -50.01 -18.38
CA LEU A 206 -17.14 -51.38 -18.79
C LEU A 206 -18.33 -51.94 -19.54
N ASP A 207 -18.25 -51.96 -20.86
CA ASP A 207 -19.29 -52.49 -21.74
C ASP A 207 -19.08 -53.97 -22.01
N TYR A 208 -20.14 -54.77 -21.85
CA TYR A 208 -20.15 -56.21 -22.11
C TYR A 208 -21.14 -56.56 -23.22
N ALA A 209 -20.68 -57.36 -24.18
CA ALA A 209 -21.51 -57.82 -25.31
C ALA A 209 -22.58 -58.86 -24.94
N THR A 210 -22.49 -59.50 -23.78
CA THR A 210 -23.41 -60.56 -23.32
C THR A 210 -23.70 -60.45 -21.82
N GLN A 211 -24.84 -61.01 -21.37
CA GLN A 211 -25.19 -61.07 -19.94
C GLN A 211 -24.17 -61.92 -19.19
N VAL A 212 -23.36 -61.26 -18.35
CA VAL A 212 -22.35 -61.89 -17.49
C VAL A 212 -22.98 -62.30 -16.16
N ASP A 213 -22.61 -63.48 -15.67
CA ASP A 213 -22.96 -63.97 -14.33
C ASP A 213 -22.37 -63.07 -13.21
N ASN A 214 -23.08 -62.94 -12.09
CA ASN A 214 -22.73 -61.99 -11.02
C ASN A 214 -21.34 -62.26 -10.42
N GLU A 215 -20.94 -63.52 -10.28
CA GLU A 215 -19.61 -63.87 -9.74
C GLU A 215 -18.46 -63.46 -10.67
N LYS A 216 -18.61 -63.64 -11.98
CA LYS A 216 -17.59 -63.24 -12.96
C LYS A 216 -17.46 -61.73 -13.06
N ARG A 217 -18.60 -61.02 -13.02
CA ARG A 217 -18.62 -59.55 -12.97
C ARG A 217 -17.82 -59.01 -11.79
N GLN A 218 -17.99 -59.61 -10.61
CA GLN A 218 -17.31 -59.15 -9.40
C GLN A 218 -15.79 -59.32 -9.48
N LYS A 219 -15.29 -60.45 -9.99
CA LYS A 219 -13.85 -60.68 -10.20
C LYS A 219 -13.22 -59.63 -11.12
N ILE A 220 -13.90 -59.29 -12.22
CA ILE A 220 -13.38 -58.31 -13.18
C ILE A 220 -13.36 -56.91 -12.56
N ILE A 221 -14.38 -56.54 -11.78
CA ILE A 221 -14.39 -55.28 -11.02
C ILE A 221 -13.21 -55.25 -10.02
N ASP A 222 -12.94 -56.35 -9.33
CA ASP A 222 -11.88 -56.42 -8.32
C ASP A 222 -10.48 -56.40 -8.96
N ASP A 223 -10.29 -57.07 -10.10
CA ASP A 223 -9.06 -56.99 -10.90
C ASP A 223 -8.84 -55.58 -11.47
N PHE A 224 -9.90 -54.93 -11.95
CA PHE A 224 -9.84 -53.55 -12.43
C PHE A 224 -9.52 -52.56 -11.29
N ARG A 225 -10.15 -52.73 -10.11
CA ARG A 225 -9.84 -51.93 -8.92
C ARG A 225 -8.39 -52.11 -8.47
N ARG A 226 -7.87 -53.35 -8.48
CA ARG A 226 -6.48 -53.63 -8.14
C ARG A 226 -5.54 -52.93 -9.11
N PHE A 227 -5.75 -53.08 -10.41
CA PHE A 227 -4.98 -52.40 -11.44
C PHE A 227 -4.98 -50.87 -11.27
N TYR A 228 -6.16 -50.31 -10.98
CA TYR A 228 -6.33 -48.88 -10.80
C TYR A 228 -5.73 -48.34 -9.48
N GLN A 229 -5.67 -49.16 -8.42
CA GLN A 229 -4.98 -48.83 -7.17
C GLN A 229 -3.45 -48.95 -7.29
N GLU A 230 -2.96 -49.89 -8.10
CA GLU A 230 -1.52 -50.14 -8.33
C GLU A 230 -0.88 -49.16 -9.32
N ASN A 231 -1.64 -48.20 -9.88
CA ASN A 231 -1.12 -47.14 -10.75
C ASN A 231 -0.37 -47.67 -12.01
N GLY A 232 -0.90 -48.71 -12.66
CA GLY A 232 -0.37 -49.22 -13.94
C GLY A 232 0.19 -50.64 -13.88
N GLY A 233 -0.60 -51.59 -13.36
CA GLY A 233 -0.31 -53.02 -13.42
C GLY A 233 -0.54 -53.64 -14.82
N ILE A 234 -0.87 -54.94 -14.88
CA ILE A 234 -1.29 -55.61 -16.12
C ILE A 234 -2.81 -55.82 -16.06
N LEU A 235 -3.56 -55.24 -17.00
CA LEU A 235 -5.01 -55.44 -17.13
C LEU A 235 -5.31 -56.46 -18.24
N PHE A 236 -5.99 -57.55 -17.88
CA PHE A 236 -6.39 -58.57 -18.84
C PHE A 236 -7.75 -58.21 -19.45
N ARG A 237 -7.82 -58.03 -20.78
CA ARG A 237 -9.07 -57.72 -21.49
C ARG A 237 -9.67 -58.99 -22.08
N GLU A 238 -10.81 -59.44 -21.53
CA GLU A 238 -11.56 -60.56 -22.09
C GLU A 238 -12.23 -60.20 -23.43
N PRO A 239 -12.43 -61.16 -24.35
CA PRO A 239 -13.16 -60.93 -25.59
C PRO A 239 -14.59 -60.46 -25.31
N GLY A 240 -14.99 -59.31 -25.87
CA GLY A 240 -16.33 -58.73 -25.68
C GLY A 240 -16.44 -57.72 -24.53
N VAL A 241 -15.32 -57.36 -23.89
CA VAL A 241 -15.22 -56.27 -22.89
C VAL A 241 -14.56 -55.06 -23.52
N ASN A 242 -15.32 -53.97 -23.65
CA ASN A 242 -14.78 -52.65 -24.01
C ASN A 242 -14.67 -51.79 -22.76
N ILE A 243 -13.52 -51.16 -22.58
CA ILE A 243 -13.27 -50.20 -21.50
C ILE A 243 -13.18 -48.84 -22.15
N GLU A 244 -14.18 -48.01 -21.90
CA GLU A 244 -14.19 -46.63 -22.37
C GLU A 244 -13.95 -45.71 -21.17
N GLU A 245 -12.94 -44.86 -21.27
CA GLU A 245 -12.73 -43.79 -20.30
C GLU A 245 -13.85 -42.77 -20.47
N MET A 246 -14.51 -42.42 -19.36
CA MET A 246 -15.53 -41.38 -19.41
C MET A 246 -14.83 -40.03 -19.58
N GLU A 247 -15.09 -39.38 -20.72
CA GLU A 247 -14.52 -38.08 -21.02
C GLU A 247 -14.93 -37.05 -19.95
N ARG A 248 -13.92 -36.48 -19.28
CA ARG A 248 -14.14 -35.45 -18.25
C ARG A 248 -14.44 -34.11 -18.91
N LYS A 249 -15.61 -33.53 -18.62
CA LYS A 249 -15.98 -32.16 -19.05
C LYS A 249 -15.48 -31.07 -18.10
N TYR A 250 -14.27 -31.20 -17.56
CA TYR A 250 -13.65 -30.15 -16.75
C TYR A 250 -12.60 -29.43 -17.60
N PHE A 251 -12.82 -28.15 -17.86
CA PHE A 251 -11.87 -27.31 -18.58
C PHE A 251 -11.11 -26.44 -17.59
N ALA A 252 -9.81 -26.71 -17.41
CA ALA A 252 -8.94 -25.91 -16.55
C ALA A 252 -8.89 -24.41 -16.95
N SER A 253 -9.27 -24.08 -18.18
CA SER A 253 -9.40 -22.69 -18.66
C SER A 253 -10.43 -21.86 -17.89
N ASP A 254 -11.50 -22.47 -17.39
CA ASP A 254 -12.58 -21.76 -16.69
C ASP A 254 -12.15 -21.31 -15.29
N THR A 255 -11.28 -22.09 -14.64
CA THR A 255 -10.66 -21.74 -13.36
C THR A 255 -9.69 -20.58 -13.54
N LEU A 256 -8.85 -20.59 -14.58
CA LEU A 256 -7.94 -19.48 -14.90
C LEU A 256 -8.71 -18.17 -15.20
N ALA A 257 -9.82 -18.26 -15.94
CA ALA A 257 -10.68 -17.12 -16.20
C ALA A 257 -11.31 -16.56 -14.91
N SER A 258 -11.75 -17.45 -14.01
CA SER A 258 -12.31 -17.06 -12.71
C SER A 258 -11.28 -16.34 -11.83
N GLU A 259 -10.05 -16.85 -11.73
CA GLU A 259 -8.97 -16.20 -10.98
C GLU A 259 -8.65 -14.79 -11.52
N ARG A 260 -8.63 -14.62 -12.85
CA ARG A 260 -8.42 -13.31 -13.48
C ARG A 260 -9.52 -12.31 -13.14
N ILE A 261 -10.78 -12.76 -13.16
CA ILE A 261 -11.91 -11.94 -12.71
C ILE A 261 -11.74 -11.54 -11.24
N THR A 262 -11.33 -12.47 -10.37
CA THR A 262 -11.03 -12.17 -8.96
C THR A 262 -9.95 -11.10 -8.84
N ARG A 263 -8.79 -11.25 -9.52
CA ARG A 263 -7.71 -10.25 -9.50
C ARG A 263 -8.18 -8.89 -9.99
N SER A 264 -8.95 -8.83 -11.09
CA SER A 264 -9.52 -7.59 -11.62
C SER A 264 -10.45 -6.90 -10.61
N ARG A 265 -11.31 -7.66 -9.92
CA ARG A 265 -12.20 -7.11 -8.89
C ARG A 265 -11.42 -6.56 -7.69
N VAL A 266 -10.38 -7.28 -7.24
CA VAL A 266 -9.49 -6.80 -6.16
C VAL A 266 -8.79 -5.50 -6.59
N ALA A 267 -8.24 -5.47 -7.81
CA ALA A 267 -7.58 -4.29 -8.36
C ALA A 267 -8.50 -3.07 -8.39
N ASN A 268 -9.75 -3.26 -8.83
CA ASN A 268 -10.76 -2.20 -8.89
C ASN A 268 -11.11 -1.65 -7.50
N VAL A 269 -11.28 -2.52 -6.49
CA VAL A 269 -11.63 -2.06 -5.13
C VAL A 269 -10.53 -1.19 -4.51
N PHE A 270 -9.27 -1.51 -4.75
CA PHE A 270 -8.13 -0.73 -4.25
C PHE A 270 -7.69 0.39 -5.21
N ASN A 271 -8.38 0.56 -6.35
CA ASN A 271 -8.01 1.47 -7.43
C ASN A 271 -6.55 1.29 -7.88
N VAL A 272 -6.06 0.06 -8.01
CA VAL A 272 -4.72 -0.23 -8.52
C VAL A 272 -4.79 -0.83 -9.93
N PRO A 273 -3.82 -0.57 -10.82
CA PRO A 273 -3.76 -1.24 -12.11
C PRO A 273 -3.65 -2.76 -11.94
N VAL A 274 -4.40 -3.53 -12.75
CA VAL A 274 -4.41 -5.00 -12.68
C VAL A 274 -3.04 -5.61 -13.01
N THR A 275 -2.22 -4.90 -13.79
CA THR A 275 -0.84 -5.30 -14.11
C THR A 275 0.04 -5.42 -12.86
N PHE A 276 -0.28 -4.73 -11.76
CA PHE A 276 0.44 -4.87 -10.49
C PHE A 276 0.16 -6.18 -9.76
N LEU A 277 -0.91 -6.89 -10.17
CA LEU A 277 -1.29 -8.23 -9.73
C LEU A 277 -0.80 -9.31 -10.69
N ASN A 278 0.20 -9.00 -11.54
CA ASN A 278 0.78 -9.90 -12.53
C ASN A 278 -0.23 -10.40 -13.59
N ASP A 279 -1.29 -9.63 -13.84
CA ASP A 279 -2.20 -9.89 -14.96
C ASP A 279 -1.94 -8.88 -16.09
N THR A 280 -1.33 -9.38 -17.17
CA THR A 280 -0.90 -8.56 -18.32
C THR A 280 -1.70 -8.88 -19.59
N GLU A 281 -2.71 -9.74 -19.52
CA GLU A 281 -3.41 -10.20 -20.71
C GLU A 281 -4.33 -9.09 -21.27
N GLY A 282 -4.25 -8.86 -22.59
CA GLY A 282 -5.03 -7.82 -23.28
C GLY A 282 -4.53 -6.38 -23.10
N GLN A 283 -3.45 -6.16 -22.33
CA GLN A 283 -2.89 -4.84 -22.08
C GLN A 283 -1.67 -4.58 -22.99
N SER A 284 -1.90 -3.91 -24.12
CA SER A 284 -0.82 -3.32 -24.93
C SER A 284 -0.54 -1.90 -24.43
N TYR A 285 -0.01 -1.75 -23.20
CA TYR A 285 0.48 -0.44 -22.78
C TYR A 285 1.72 -0.09 -23.62
N SER A 286 1.58 0.93 -24.46
CA SER A 286 2.66 1.49 -25.27
C SER A 286 3.78 2.14 -24.43
N SER A 287 3.60 2.32 -23.12
CA SER A 287 4.71 2.56 -22.17
C SER A 287 4.29 2.27 -20.72
N ASN A 288 5.10 1.51 -19.98
CA ASN A 288 4.97 1.28 -18.53
C ASN A 288 4.95 2.61 -17.74
N GLU A 289 5.51 3.69 -18.30
CA GLU A 289 5.54 5.02 -17.69
C GLU A 289 4.13 5.61 -17.56
N GLN A 290 3.29 5.45 -18.58
CA GLN A 290 1.91 5.96 -18.54
C GLN A 290 1.09 5.26 -17.45
N LEU A 291 1.31 3.96 -17.25
CA LEU A 291 0.67 3.18 -16.20
C LEU A 291 1.11 3.65 -14.80
N MET A 292 2.41 3.93 -14.62
CA MET A 292 2.91 4.49 -13.37
C MET A 292 2.35 5.88 -13.11
N ILE A 293 2.29 6.74 -14.13
CA ILE A 293 1.68 8.08 -14.02
C ILE A 293 0.21 7.95 -13.59
N GLN A 294 -0.55 7.05 -14.22
CA GLN A 294 -1.95 6.82 -13.86
C GLN A 294 -2.09 6.36 -12.41
N PHE A 295 -1.27 5.42 -11.95
CA PHE A 295 -1.27 4.96 -10.56
C PHE A 295 -0.95 6.10 -9.57
N VAL A 296 0.05 6.93 -9.87
CA VAL A 296 0.40 8.07 -9.03
C VAL A 296 -0.74 9.09 -8.97
N GLN A 297 -1.33 9.44 -10.12
CA GLN A 297 -2.36 10.47 -10.21
C GLN A 297 -3.70 10.02 -9.63
N MET A 298 -4.15 8.81 -9.97
CA MET A 298 -5.49 8.33 -9.63
C MET A 298 -5.56 7.64 -8.26
N THR A 299 -4.46 7.03 -7.80
CA THR A 299 -4.44 6.23 -6.58
C THR A 299 -3.65 6.91 -5.46
N LEU A 300 -2.37 7.18 -5.68
CA LEU A 300 -1.50 7.68 -4.61
C LEU A 300 -1.78 9.15 -4.26
N THR A 301 -2.02 10.01 -5.24
CA THR A 301 -2.21 11.45 -5.00
C THR A 301 -3.40 11.70 -4.05
N PRO A 302 -4.60 11.12 -4.24
CA PRO A 302 -5.70 11.30 -3.28
C PRO A 302 -5.38 10.79 -1.88
N ILE A 303 -4.69 9.65 -1.78
CA ILE A 303 -4.26 9.08 -0.50
C ILE A 303 -3.32 10.05 0.22
N VAL A 304 -2.25 10.44 -0.45
CA VAL A 304 -1.24 11.36 0.07
C VAL A 304 -1.86 12.69 0.49
N ARG A 305 -2.74 13.26 -0.33
CA ARG A 305 -3.46 14.50 0.01
C ARG A 305 -4.31 14.35 1.26
N GLN A 306 -4.93 13.18 1.49
CA GLN A 306 -5.68 12.94 2.72
C GLN A 306 -4.76 12.98 3.95
N TYR A 307 -3.58 12.34 3.89
CA TYR A 307 -2.59 12.41 4.98
C TYR A 307 -2.09 13.84 5.20
N GLU A 308 -1.70 14.57 4.14
CA GLU A 308 -1.23 15.95 4.24
C GLU A 308 -2.27 16.84 4.92
N GLN A 309 -3.53 16.78 4.49
CA GLN A 309 -4.59 17.61 5.04
C GLN A 309 -4.91 17.26 6.49
N GLU A 310 -4.90 15.97 6.84
CA GLU A 310 -5.14 15.52 8.21
C GLU A 310 -3.99 15.93 9.14
N MET A 311 -2.73 15.78 8.69
CA MET A 311 -1.54 16.25 9.39
C MET A 311 -1.57 17.77 9.58
N ASN A 312 -1.83 18.53 8.51
CA ASN A 312 -1.89 19.98 8.56
C ASN A 312 -2.99 20.49 9.48
N ARG A 313 -4.15 19.82 9.47
CA ARG A 313 -5.28 20.20 10.31
C ARG A 313 -5.04 19.91 11.80
N LYS A 314 -4.43 18.76 12.12
CA LYS A 314 -4.36 18.25 13.50
C LYS A 314 -3.00 18.38 14.16
N LEU A 315 -1.91 18.35 13.42
CA LEU A 315 -0.57 18.42 14.00
C LEU A 315 -0.05 19.86 14.09
N LEU A 316 -0.55 20.75 13.23
CA LEU A 316 -0.19 22.18 13.23
C LEU A 316 -1.28 23.03 13.89
N ASN A 317 -0.85 24.00 14.68
CA ASN A 317 -1.73 25.00 15.26
C ASN A 317 -2.19 26.01 14.20
N LYS A 318 -3.28 26.73 14.50
CA LYS A 318 -3.84 27.74 13.57
C LYS A 318 -2.82 28.83 13.20
N LYS A 319 -2.00 29.25 14.16
CA LYS A 319 -0.95 30.26 13.97
C LYS A 319 0.14 29.75 13.02
N GLU A 320 0.67 28.55 13.23
CA GLU A 320 1.72 27.96 12.38
C GLU A 320 1.25 27.84 10.93
N ARG A 321 -0.01 27.42 10.70
CA ARG A 321 -0.61 27.39 9.37
C ARG A 321 -0.74 28.77 8.73
N GLN A 322 -1.10 29.79 9.51
CA GLN A 322 -1.17 31.19 9.02
C GLN A 322 0.22 31.75 8.70
N GLU A 323 1.26 31.27 9.39
CA GLU A 323 2.67 31.56 9.12
C GLU A 323 3.26 30.74 7.97
N GLY A 324 2.43 30.02 7.21
CA GLY A 324 2.85 29.28 6.02
C GLY A 324 3.39 27.88 6.28
N HIS A 325 3.22 27.30 7.48
CA HIS A 325 3.66 25.94 7.76
C HIS A 325 2.71 24.88 7.18
N TYR A 326 3.27 23.87 6.50
CA TYR A 326 2.52 22.72 6.01
C TYR A 326 3.40 21.48 5.81
N PHE A 327 2.86 20.31 6.17
CA PHE A 327 3.36 19.00 5.78
C PHE A 327 3.04 18.71 4.32
N LYS A 328 4.03 18.17 3.61
CA LYS A 328 3.89 17.75 2.21
C LYS A 328 4.76 16.53 1.93
N PHE A 329 4.17 15.57 1.24
CA PHE A 329 4.91 14.44 0.69
C PHE A 329 5.54 14.80 -0.64
N ASN A 330 6.74 14.31 -0.87
CA ASN A 330 7.42 14.47 -2.16
C ASN A 330 7.14 13.26 -3.08
N LEU A 331 6.11 13.39 -3.92
CA LEU A 331 5.80 12.41 -4.97
C LEU A 331 6.88 12.32 -6.05
N GLY A 332 7.75 13.34 -6.18
CA GLY A 332 8.89 13.32 -7.10
C GLY A 332 9.90 12.20 -6.78
N GLY A 333 9.89 11.68 -5.55
CA GLY A 333 10.67 10.50 -5.19
C GLY A 333 10.34 9.26 -6.04
N LEU A 334 9.11 9.13 -6.53
CA LEU A 334 8.70 8.02 -7.40
C LEU A 334 9.34 8.11 -8.79
N LEU A 335 9.69 9.32 -9.24
CA LEU A 335 10.40 9.57 -10.50
C LEU A 335 11.91 9.26 -10.40
N ARG A 336 12.44 8.91 -9.22
CA ARG A 336 13.86 8.52 -9.08
C ARG A 336 14.21 7.27 -9.88
N GLY A 337 13.22 6.39 -10.14
CA GLY A 337 13.41 5.18 -10.94
C GLY A 337 13.63 5.42 -12.44
N ASP A 338 13.12 6.54 -12.99
CA ASP A 338 13.25 6.88 -14.40
C ASP A 338 14.26 8.03 -14.59
N THR A 339 15.52 7.64 -14.82
CA THR A 339 16.62 8.60 -15.01
C THR A 339 16.44 9.39 -16.31
N ALA A 340 15.85 8.81 -17.36
CA ALA A 340 15.74 9.46 -18.66
C ALA A 340 14.73 10.63 -18.61
N SER A 341 13.51 10.38 -18.14
CA SER A 341 12.51 11.44 -17.99
C SER A 341 12.95 12.49 -16.97
N ARG A 342 13.63 12.07 -15.89
CA ARG A 342 14.16 12.99 -14.88
C ARG A 342 15.24 13.92 -15.44
N THR A 343 16.20 13.39 -16.20
CA THR A 343 17.22 14.20 -16.88
C THR A 343 16.59 15.15 -17.90
N ALA A 344 15.63 14.68 -18.71
CA ALA A 344 14.93 15.52 -19.67
C ALA A 344 14.18 16.68 -18.99
N TYR A 345 13.50 16.40 -17.86
CA TYR A 345 12.82 17.42 -17.05
C TYR A 345 13.80 18.47 -16.52
N TYR A 346 14.91 18.06 -15.89
CA TYR A 346 15.89 19.02 -15.38
C TYR A 346 16.59 19.79 -16.48
N GLN A 347 16.88 19.16 -17.61
CA GLN A 347 17.44 19.83 -18.78
C GLN A 347 16.50 20.91 -19.30
N ALA A 348 15.21 20.60 -19.47
CA ALA A 348 14.20 21.58 -19.87
C ALA A 348 14.07 22.72 -18.85
N ALA A 349 14.11 22.40 -17.55
CA ALA A 349 14.00 23.37 -16.47
C ALA A 349 15.15 24.38 -16.43
N ILE A 350 16.40 23.88 -16.48
CA ILE A 350 17.60 24.71 -16.51
C ILE A 350 17.62 25.55 -17.79
N ARG A 351 17.27 24.98 -18.94
CA ARG A 351 17.24 25.72 -20.22
C ARG A 351 16.19 26.83 -20.25
N SER A 352 15.09 26.66 -19.52
CA SER A 352 13.98 27.62 -19.44
C SER A 352 14.17 28.65 -18.32
N GLY A 353 15.21 28.50 -17.49
CA GLY A 353 15.60 29.49 -16.47
C GLY A 353 14.74 29.56 -15.22
N TRP A 354 14.00 28.51 -14.87
CA TRP A 354 13.25 28.43 -13.62
C TRP A 354 13.85 27.45 -12.58
N LEU A 355 14.90 26.69 -12.93
CA LEU A 355 15.75 25.98 -11.97
C LEU A 355 17.24 26.31 -12.21
N SER A 356 17.99 26.48 -11.13
CA SER A 356 19.44 26.52 -11.14
C SER A 356 20.03 25.10 -11.02
N GLN A 357 21.34 24.96 -11.25
CA GLN A 357 22.03 23.67 -11.09
C GLN A 357 22.07 23.25 -9.61
N ASP A 358 22.26 24.22 -8.70
CA ASP A 358 22.22 23.95 -7.25
C ASP A 358 20.83 23.52 -6.77
N ASP A 359 19.74 24.03 -7.38
CA ASP A 359 18.39 23.56 -7.07
C ASP A 359 18.20 22.09 -7.47
N VAL A 360 18.78 21.67 -8.59
CA VAL A 360 18.77 20.26 -9.00
C VAL A 360 19.59 19.41 -8.05
N ARG A 361 20.79 19.86 -7.65
CA ARG A 361 21.63 19.17 -6.65
C ARG A 361 20.87 18.97 -5.34
N GLN A 362 20.23 20.00 -4.82
CA GLN A 362 19.42 19.89 -3.60
C GLN A 362 18.25 18.91 -3.75
N LYS A 363 17.62 18.81 -4.93
CA LYS A 363 16.54 17.82 -5.19
C LYS A 363 17.06 16.39 -5.28
N GLU A 364 18.31 16.20 -5.71
CA GLU A 364 19.02 14.92 -5.76
C GLU A 364 19.78 14.61 -4.46
N ASP A 365 19.52 15.36 -3.36
CA ASP A 365 20.19 15.22 -2.07
C ASP A 365 21.73 15.44 -2.12
N GLU A 366 22.20 16.23 -3.09
CA GLU A 366 23.60 16.67 -3.22
C GLU A 366 23.82 18.08 -2.65
N SER A 367 25.01 18.31 -2.07
CA SER A 367 25.38 19.64 -1.58
C SER A 367 25.51 20.66 -2.72
N PRO A 368 25.04 21.90 -2.54
CA PRO A 368 25.22 22.97 -3.53
C PRO A 368 26.70 23.31 -3.69
N VAL A 369 27.10 23.64 -4.92
CA VAL A 369 28.48 24.00 -5.27
C VAL A 369 28.67 25.53 -5.23
N GLY A 370 27.59 26.30 -5.43
CA GLY A 370 27.62 27.74 -5.42
C GLY A 370 28.23 28.36 -6.68
N GLY A 371 28.46 29.67 -6.65
CA GLY A 371 29.07 30.41 -7.76
C GLY A 371 28.14 30.55 -8.97
N ASN A 372 28.48 29.89 -10.07
CA ASN A 372 27.67 29.90 -11.29
C ASN A 372 26.55 28.85 -11.27
N ALA A 373 26.66 27.83 -10.41
CA ALA A 373 25.66 26.79 -10.26
C ALA A 373 24.37 27.28 -9.57
N SER A 374 24.47 28.34 -8.76
CA SER A 374 23.35 28.98 -8.07
C SER A 374 22.60 30.02 -8.91
N LYS A 375 23.10 30.34 -10.11
CA LYS A 375 22.46 31.33 -11.00
C LYS A 375 21.47 30.63 -11.93
N LEU A 376 20.40 31.35 -12.27
CA LEU A 376 19.47 30.92 -13.32
C LEU A 376 20.09 31.18 -14.69
N TRP A 377 20.08 30.16 -15.53
CA TRP A 377 20.57 30.20 -16.91
C TRP A 377 19.40 30.15 -17.86
N VAL A 378 19.51 30.73 -19.05
CA VAL A 378 18.52 30.58 -20.12
C VAL A 378 19.22 30.19 -21.41
N SER A 379 18.61 29.27 -22.16
CA SER A 379 19.10 28.78 -23.44
C SER A 379 19.04 29.89 -24.49
N GLY A 380 20.17 30.17 -25.15
CA GLY A 380 20.31 31.20 -26.20
C GLY A 380 20.30 30.61 -27.61
N ASP A 381 19.66 29.46 -27.77
CA ASP A 381 19.85 28.56 -28.92
C ASP A 381 18.87 28.87 -30.07
N LEU A 382 17.84 29.66 -29.80
CA LEU A 382 16.80 30.06 -30.75
C LEU A 382 16.95 31.54 -31.08
N TYR A 383 17.07 31.84 -32.38
CA TYR A 383 17.08 33.19 -32.93
C TYR A 383 15.85 33.37 -33.82
N PRO A 384 15.29 34.60 -33.95
CA PRO A 384 14.26 34.88 -34.94
C PRO A 384 14.75 34.51 -36.34
N ILE A 385 13.86 33.97 -37.19
CA ILE A 385 14.23 33.56 -38.55
C ILE A 385 14.80 34.72 -39.36
N ASP A 386 14.29 35.94 -39.12
CA ASP A 386 14.68 37.18 -39.79
C ASP A 386 15.92 37.85 -39.18
N MET A 387 16.50 37.27 -38.12
CA MET A 387 17.70 37.82 -37.48
C MET A 387 18.92 37.57 -38.36
N ASP A 388 19.66 38.64 -38.63
CA ASP A 388 20.91 38.63 -39.39
C ASP A 388 21.87 37.54 -38.86
N PRO A 389 22.36 36.62 -39.71
CA PRO A 389 23.28 35.56 -39.32
C PRO A 389 24.51 36.04 -38.57
N THR A 390 24.98 37.26 -38.81
CA THR A 390 26.16 37.86 -38.16
C THR A 390 25.94 38.19 -36.68
N GLN A 391 24.69 38.37 -36.26
CA GLN A 391 24.32 38.66 -34.87
C GLN A 391 24.05 37.41 -34.02
N ARG A 392 24.11 36.23 -34.64
CA ARG A 392 23.97 34.94 -33.94
C ARG A 392 25.30 34.60 -33.26
N LYS A 393 25.28 34.23 -31.97
CA LYS A 393 26.52 33.81 -31.27
C LYS A 393 27.09 32.56 -31.93
N GLY A 394 28.18 32.75 -32.69
CA GLY A 394 28.86 31.69 -33.44
C GLY A 394 29.64 32.18 -34.66
N VAL A 395 29.33 33.35 -35.21
CA VAL A 395 30.15 33.95 -36.28
C VAL A 395 31.37 34.60 -35.65
N LYS A 396 32.50 33.87 -35.62
CA LYS A 396 33.80 34.52 -35.45
C LYS A 396 33.98 35.44 -36.65
N ASP A 397 34.06 36.74 -36.38
CA ASP A 397 34.46 37.74 -37.35
C ASP A 397 35.89 37.42 -37.81
N ASN A 398 36.00 36.61 -38.86
CA ASN A 398 37.25 36.42 -39.56
C ASN A 398 37.47 37.68 -40.40
N GLY A 399 38.14 38.63 -39.78
CA GLY A 399 38.46 39.92 -40.34
C GLY A 399 38.90 39.82 -41.80
N LYS A 400 38.22 40.58 -42.65
CA LYS A 400 38.81 41.10 -43.87
C LYS A 400 38.55 42.58 -43.90
N ALA A 401 39.60 43.33 -43.57
CA ALA A 401 39.80 44.67 -44.04
C ALA A 401 39.43 44.74 -45.53
N LYS A 402 38.59 45.70 -45.89
CA LYS A 402 38.58 46.24 -47.24
C LYS A 402 39.08 47.67 -47.12
N GLU A 403 40.36 47.83 -47.41
CA GLU A 403 40.88 49.02 -48.08
C GLU A 403 40.14 49.16 -49.41
N GLU A 404 39.37 50.23 -49.56
CA GLU A 404 39.59 51.34 -50.50
C GLU A 404 38.47 52.37 -50.37
#